data_AF-A0A7C8Z0C3-F1
#
_entry.id   AF-A0A7C8Z0C3-F1
#
_cell.length_a   1.000
_cell.length_b   1.000
_cell.length_c   1.000
_cell.angle_alpha   90.00
_cell.angle_beta   90.00
_cell.angle_gamma   90.00
#
_symmetry.space_group_name_H-M   'P 1'
#
loop_
_entity.id
_entity.type
_entity.pdbx_description
1 polymer ?
#
loop_
_entity_poly.entity_id
_entity_poly.type
_entity_poly.pdbx_seq_one_letter_code
_entity_poly.pdbx_strand_id
1 'polypeptide(L)'
;KEVEEEDKVELSKNAQFRAIKPSPSILSFVEDNLLGRRRDVELRRAGYNTELSAPLDDIPFSSSSERERIEESVFRNKMEFFAAAKVSSSFPPPGLPEIAFAGRSNVGKSSLLNALTRQWGVVRTSDKPGLTQTINFFKLGTKLCLVDLPGYGFAYAKEEVKEAWEELVKEYVSTRIGLKRVCLLIDTKWGMKPRDHELIHLMERYQTKYQIVLTKTDMVFPLDVARRAMQIEEALKEHRSVVQPLMMVSSKSGAGIRSLRTALVKIARFVKP
;
A
#
# COMPACT_ATOMS: atom_id res chain seq x y z
N LYS A 1 -45.99 24.60 22.17
CA LYS A 1 -45.18 24.27 20.98
C LYS A 1 -43.89 23.67 21.50
N GLU A 2 -43.97 22.38 21.85
CA GLU A 2 -42.80 21.60 22.21
C GLU A 2 -42.06 21.28 20.90
N VAL A 3 -40.77 21.56 20.88
CA VAL A 3 -39.88 21.19 19.80
C VAL A 3 -39.53 19.73 20.07
N GLU A 4 -40.06 18.83 19.25
CA GLU A 4 -39.58 17.45 19.20
C GLU A 4 -38.11 17.49 18.76
N GLU A 5 -37.19 17.33 19.72
CA GLU A 5 -35.82 16.94 19.42
C GLU A 5 -35.87 15.53 18.84
N GLU A 6 -35.82 15.43 17.51
CA GLU A 6 -35.54 14.16 16.84
C GLU A 6 -34.19 13.64 17.31
N ASP A 7 -34.21 12.71 18.27
CA ASP A 7 -33.08 11.85 18.62
C ASP A 7 -32.64 11.07 17.37
N LYS A 8 -31.76 11.67 16.57
CA LYS A 8 -31.05 10.97 15.49
C LYS A 8 -30.17 9.92 16.14
N VAL A 9 -30.68 8.69 16.23
CA VAL A 9 -29.91 7.52 16.68
C VAL A 9 -28.64 7.42 15.84
N GLU A 10 -27.51 7.79 16.44
CA GLU A 10 -26.23 7.78 15.76
C GLU A 10 -25.82 6.31 15.52
N LEU A 11 -25.85 5.88 14.26
CA LEU A 11 -25.48 4.52 13.87
C LEU A 11 -24.07 4.20 14.35
N SER A 12 -23.86 2.99 14.90
CA SER A 12 -22.51 2.53 15.25
C SER A 12 -21.56 2.59 14.03
N LYS A 13 -20.26 2.78 14.25
CA LYS A 13 -19.24 2.81 13.17
C LYS A 13 -19.33 1.61 12.21
N ASN A 14 -19.69 0.44 12.73
CA ASN A 14 -19.88 -0.78 11.93
C ASN A 14 -21.15 -0.72 11.07
N ALA A 15 -22.24 -0.17 11.61
CA ALA A 15 -23.48 0.03 10.86
C ALA A 15 -23.28 1.08 9.75
N GLN A 16 -22.59 2.19 10.06
CA GLN A 16 -22.19 3.20 9.08
C GLN A 16 -21.36 2.57 7.95
N PHE A 17 -20.35 1.75 8.28
CA PHE A 17 -19.54 1.06 7.27
C PHE A 17 -20.36 0.12 6.38
N ARG A 18 -21.29 -0.66 6.95
CA ARG A 18 -22.14 -1.58 6.18
C ARG A 18 -23.16 -0.85 5.30
N ALA A 19 -23.57 0.36 5.68
CA ALA A 19 -24.48 1.19 4.91
C ALA A 19 -23.84 1.79 3.64
N ILE A 20 -22.50 1.80 3.55
CA ILE A 20 -21.79 2.26 2.35
C ILE A 20 -22.20 1.37 1.16
N LYS A 21 -22.65 2.03 0.09
CA LYS A 21 -22.99 1.43 -1.21
C LYS A 21 -21.90 1.80 -2.22
N PRO A 22 -20.95 0.91 -2.51
CA PRO A 22 -19.88 1.19 -3.45
C PRO A 22 -20.41 1.48 -4.85
N SER A 23 -19.69 2.31 -5.60
CA SER A 23 -20.03 2.60 -6.99
C SER A 23 -19.91 1.35 -7.87
N PRO A 24 -20.67 1.26 -8.98
CA PRO A 24 -20.53 0.15 -9.93
C PRO A 24 -19.10 -0.02 -10.46
N SER A 25 -18.35 1.07 -10.64
CA SER A 25 -16.97 1.03 -11.13
C SER A 25 -16.02 0.35 -10.16
N ILE A 26 -16.12 0.64 -8.85
CA ILE A 26 -15.30 -0.01 -7.82
C ILE A 26 -15.68 -1.49 -7.71
N LEU A 27 -16.97 -1.82 -7.79
CA LEU A 27 -17.44 -3.20 -7.76
C LEU A 27 -16.89 -4.01 -8.95
N SER A 28 -16.99 -3.47 -10.17
CA SER A 28 -16.40 -4.11 -11.36
C SER A 28 -14.92 -4.32 -11.16
N PHE A 29 -14.17 -3.29 -10.73
CA PHE A 29 -12.73 -3.41 -10.51
C PHE A 29 -12.39 -4.51 -9.49
N VAL A 30 -13.16 -4.62 -8.40
CA VAL A 30 -12.97 -5.67 -7.38
C VAL A 30 -13.23 -7.07 -7.93
N GLU A 31 -14.26 -7.26 -8.74
CA GLU A 31 -14.55 -8.53 -9.40
C GLU A 31 -13.50 -8.88 -10.47
N ASP A 32 -13.20 -7.95 -11.37
CA ASP A 32 -12.28 -8.13 -12.50
C ASP A 32 -10.84 -8.43 -12.04
N ASN A 33 -10.46 -7.96 -10.86
CA ASN A 33 -9.14 -8.21 -10.26
C ASN A 33 -9.16 -9.29 -9.17
N LEU A 34 -10.28 -10.00 -8.98
CA LEU A 34 -10.48 -11.03 -7.95
C LEU A 34 -10.06 -10.59 -6.55
N LEU A 35 -10.33 -9.34 -6.23
CA LEU A 35 -10.08 -8.78 -4.90
C LEU A 35 -11.13 -9.31 -3.92
N GLY A 36 -10.71 -9.47 -2.67
CA GLY A 36 -11.55 -10.05 -1.61
C GLY A 36 -11.28 -11.53 -1.36
N ARG A 37 -11.91 -12.05 -0.31
CA ARG A 37 -11.90 -13.46 0.06
C ARG A 37 -12.72 -14.27 -0.95
N ARG A 38 -12.03 -15.03 -1.79
CA ARG A 38 -12.62 -15.92 -2.82
C ARG A 38 -12.44 -17.39 -2.42
N ARG A 39 -13.33 -18.26 -2.89
CA ARG A 39 -13.12 -19.71 -2.80
C ARG A 39 -12.18 -20.16 -3.90
N ASP A 40 -11.40 -21.22 -3.65
CA ASP A 40 -10.46 -21.76 -4.64
C ASP A 40 -11.14 -22.15 -5.95
N VAL A 41 -12.38 -22.64 -5.90
CA VAL A 41 -13.17 -22.98 -7.10
C VAL A 41 -13.40 -21.75 -7.99
N GLU A 42 -13.60 -20.57 -7.40
CA GLU A 42 -13.78 -19.32 -8.16
C GLU A 42 -12.46 -18.92 -8.85
N LEU A 43 -11.34 -19.03 -8.14
CA LEU A 43 -10.01 -18.77 -8.68
C LEU A 43 -9.66 -19.74 -9.83
N ARG A 44 -9.91 -21.05 -9.65
CA ARG A 44 -9.69 -22.07 -10.70
C ARG A 44 -10.56 -21.84 -11.92
N ARG A 45 -11.81 -21.38 -11.76
CA ARG A 45 -12.70 -21.06 -12.89
C ARG A 45 -12.26 -19.83 -13.66
N ALA A 46 -11.66 -18.86 -12.99
CA ALA A 46 -10.93 -17.76 -13.63
C ALA A 46 -9.56 -18.20 -14.20
N GLY A 47 -9.26 -19.51 -14.11
CA GLY A 47 -8.11 -20.24 -14.66
C GLY A 47 -6.77 -19.97 -13.95
N TYR A 48 -6.84 -19.48 -12.72
CA TYR A 48 -5.66 -19.29 -11.89
C TYR A 48 -5.11 -20.61 -11.37
N ASN A 49 -3.77 -20.72 -11.30
CA ASN A 49 -3.11 -21.83 -10.66
C ASN A 49 -3.17 -21.69 -9.12
N THR A 50 -4.14 -22.36 -8.49
CA THR A 50 -4.33 -22.34 -7.03
C THR A 50 -3.31 -23.19 -6.25
N GLU A 51 -2.41 -23.90 -6.93
CA GLU A 51 -1.35 -24.70 -6.28
C GLU A 51 -0.10 -23.85 -5.96
N LEU A 52 0.01 -22.66 -6.54
CA LEU A 52 1.10 -21.73 -6.24
C LEU A 52 0.84 -20.99 -4.92
N SER A 53 1.88 -20.89 -4.09
CA SER A 53 1.81 -20.28 -2.75
C SER A 53 1.71 -18.74 -2.74
N ALA A 54 2.12 -18.06 -3.83
CA ALA A 54 1.95 -16.63 -4.12
C ALA A 54 2.58 -16.25 -5.49
N PRO A 55 2.24 -15.11 -6.13
CA PRO A 55 0.93 -14.51 -6.34
C PRO A 55 0.36 -14.87 -7.73
N LEU A 56 -0.97 -14.89 -7.82
CA LEU A 56 -1.80 -15.01 -9.02
C LEU A 56 -1.62 -13.83 -10.00
N ASP A 57 -0.39 -13.57 -10.45
CA ASP A 57 -0.11 -12.64 -11.55
C ASP A 57 -0.56 -13.23 -12.90
N ASP A 58 -0.78 -14.54 -12.95
CA ASP A 58 -1.22 -15.28 -14.13
C ASP A 58 -2.74 -15.19 -14.25
N ILE A 59 -3.25 -14.04 -14.70
CA ILE A 59 -4.53 -14.04 -15.43
C ILE A 59 -4.31 -14.96 -16.63
N PRO A 60 -4.92 -16.13 -16.74
CA PRO A 60 -4.82 -16.94 -17.94
C PRO A 60 -5.63 -16.25 -19.05
N PHE A 61 -5.08 -16.27 -20.27
CA PHE A 61 -5.70 -15.74 -21.49
C PHE A 61 -5.98 -14.22 -21.52
N SER A 62 -4.92 -13.40 -21.53
CA SER A 62 -4.97 -12.16 -22.30
C SER A 62 -3.94 -12.27 -23.43
N SER A 63 -4.40 -12.27 -24.66
CA SER A 63 -3.58 -12.14 -25.87
C SER A 63 -3.27 -10.67 -26.19
N SER A 64 -3.51 -9.75 -25.24
CA SER A 64 -3.34 -8.32 -25.44
C SER A 64 -1.89 -7.88 -25.21
N SER A 65 -1.45 -6.90 -26.00
CA SER A 65 -0.16 -6.17 -25.90
C SER A 65 0.13 -5.54 -24.53
N GLU A 66 -0.83 -5.59 -23.62
CA GLU A 66 -0.64 -5.23 -22.20
C GLU A 66 0.20 -6.25 -21.44
N ARG A 67 0.23 -7.53 -21.84
CA ARG A 67 1.15 -8.53 -21.26
C ARG A 67 2.61 -8.18 -21.55
N GLU A 68 2.95 -7.82 -22.79
CA GLU A 68 4.32 -7.44 -23.19
C GLU A 68 4.84 -6.25 -22.36
N ARG A 69 3.99 -5.25 -22.08
CA ARG A 69 4.35 -4.10 -21.22
C ARG A 69 4.65 -4.46 -19.76
N ILE A 70 4.18 -5.60 -19.28
CA ILE A 70 4.41 -6.12 -17.92
C ILE A 70 5.61 -7.07 -17.90
N GLU A 71 5.92 -7.72 -19.02
CA GLU A 71 7.13 -8.51 -19.17
C GLU A 71 8.40 -7.64 -19.19
N GLU A 72 8.29 -6.40 -19.68
CA GLU A 72 9.32 -5.34 -19.59
C GLU A 72 9.27 -4.53 -18.27
N SER A 73 8.74 -5.12 -17.18
CA SER A 73 8.55 -4.37 -15.94
C SER A 73 9.86 -4.17 -15.18
N VAL A 74 10.12 -2.92 -14.78
CA VAL A 74 11.17 -2.52 -13.80
C VAL A 74 11.13 -3.40 -12.54
N PHE A 75 9.97 -3.96 -12.18
CA PHE A 75 9.80 -4.82 -11.01
C PHE A 75 10.28 -6.27 -11.19
N ARG A 76 10.70 -6.70 -12.40
CA ARG A 76 11.41 -7.97 -12.60
C ARG A 76 12.93 -7.83 -12.35
N ASN A 77 13.46 -6.61 -12.26
CA ASN A 77 14.88 -6.39 -11.97
C ASN A 77 15.24 -6.94 -10.59
N LYS A 78 16.51 -7.33 -10.43
CA LYS A 78 17.05 -7.74 -9.14
C LYS A 78 16.87 -6.61 -8.11
N MET A 79 16.29 -6.97 -6.97
CA MET A 79 16.13 -6.11 -5.80
C MET A 79 17.32 -6.35 -4.86
N GLU A 80 18.07 -5.31 -4.56
CA GLU A 80 19.28 -5.41 -3.75
C GLU A 80 19.22 -4.42 -2.58
N PHE A 81 19.29 -4.94 -1.37
CA PHE A 81 19.50 -4.12 -0.18
C PHE A 81 20.87 -3.46 -0.26
N PHE A 82 20.94 -2.14 -0.03
CA PHE A 82 22.21 -1.42 -0.06
C PHE A 82 22.45 -0.48 1.12
N ALA A 83 21.42 -0.06 1.84
CA ALA A 83 21.58 0.81 3.00
C ALA A 83 20.43 0.66 4.00
N ALA A 84 20.74 0.89 5.28
CA ALA A 84 19.77 1.06 6.34
C ALA A 84 20.15 2.30 7.17
N ALA A 85 19.20 3.21 7.38
CA ALA A 85 19.42 4.45 8.12
C ALA A 85 18.63 4.44 9.43
N LYS A 86 19.31 4.70 10.55
CA LYS A 86 18.69 4.90 11.88
C LYS A 86 18.47 6.38 12.22
N VAL A 87 19.23 7.25 11.56
CA VAL A 87 19.19 8.71 11.75
C VAL A 87 19.23 9.40 10.40
N SER A 88 18.69 10.61 10.29
CA SER A 88 18.59 11.35 9.03
C SER A 88 19.95 11.63 8.37
N SER A 89 20.99 11.90 9.17
CA SER A 89 22.36 12.08 8.68
C SER A 89 22.97 10.84 8.02
N SER A 90 22.38 9.66 8.26
CA SER A 90 22.81 8.39 7.65
C SER A 90 22.05 8.03 6.37
N PHE A 91 21.19 8.93 5.85
CA PHE A 91 20.54 8.68 4.58
C PHE A 91 21.57 8.59 3.44
N PRO A 92 21.52 7.55 2.59
CA PRO A 92 22.40 7.48 1.44
C PRO A 92 22.12 8.68 0.52
N PRO A 93 23.11 9.15 -0.27
CA PRO A 93 22.89 10.18 -1.27
C PRO A 93 21.73 9.81 -2.22
N PRO A 94 20.84 10.74 -2.57
CA PRO A 94 19.77 10.47 -3.52
C PRO A 94 20.39 10.24 -4.90
N GLY A 95 20.02 9.14 -5.56
CA GLY A 95 20.57 8.78 -6.88
C GLY A 95 19.52 8.25 -7.87
N LEU A 96 18.50 7.55 -7.39
CA LEU A 96 17.38 7.05 -8.18
C LEU A 96 16.07 7.60 -7.61
N PRO A 97 14.99 7.70 -8.41
CA PRO A 97 13.67 7.99 -7.87
C PRO A 97 13.27 6.98 -6.79
N GLU A 98 12.86 7.50 -5.65
CA GLU A 98 12.49 6.70 -4.48
C GLU A 98 10.97 6.54 -4.38
N ILE A 99 10.54 5.29 -4.17
CA ILE A 99 9.17 4.93 -3.78
C ILE A 99 9.25 4.39 -2.36
N ALA A 100 8.73 5.14 -1.40
CA ALA A 100 8.68 4.72 -0.01
C ALA A 100 7.41 3.94 0.30
N PHE A 101 7.49 2.97 1.18
CA PHE A 101 6.37 2.20 1.68
C PHE A 101 6.23 2.50 3.17
N ALA A 102 5.08 3.03 3.55
CA ALA A 102 4.74 3.38 4.92
C ALA A 102 3.52 2.58 5.36
N GLY A 103 3.36 2.36 6.65
CA GLY A 103 2.15 1.75 7.18
C GLY A 103 2.34 1.22 8.59
N ARG A 104 1.22 0.84 9.21
CA ARG A 104 1.23 0.24 10.54
C ARG A 104 2.02 -1.06 10.57
N SER A 105 2.54 -1.40 11.74
CA SER A 105 3.20 -2.69 11.96
C SER A 105 2.26 -3.84 11.62
N ASN A 106 2.80 -4.86 10.95
CA ASN A 106 2.06 -6.02 10.43
C ASN A 106 0.95 -5.68 9.41
N VAL A 107 0.97 -4.50 8.77
CA VAL A 107 0.04 -4.19 7.67
C VAL A 107 0.32 -5.01 6.39
N GLY A 108 1.51 -5.60 6.27
CA GLY A 108 1.90 -6.42 5.11
C GLY A 108 2.91 -5.74 4.17
N LYS A 109 3.64 -4.73 4.67
CA LYS A 109 4.63 -3.95 3.89
C LYS A 109 5.76 -4.79 3.30
N SER A 110 6.47 -5.57 4.11
CA SER A 110 7.53 -6.46 3.62
C SER A 110 6.99 -7.52 2.65
N SER A 111 5.80 -8.07 2.95
CA SER A 111 5.12 -9.03 2.07
C SER A 111 4.76 -8.41 0.72
N LEU A 112 4.32 -7.15 0.70
CA LEU A 112 4.03 -6.40 -0.52
C LEU A 112 5.29 -6.12 -1.33
N LEU A 113 6.40 -5.73 -0.70
CA LEU A 113 7.67 -5.51 -1.40
C LEU A 113 8.17 -6.78 -2.10
N ASN A 114 8.12 -7.92 -1.40
CA ASN A 114 8.49 -9.21 -2.00
C ASN A 114 7.51 -9.61 -3.12
N ALA A 115 6.19 -9.42 -2.94
CA ALA A 115 5.19 -9.71 -3.97
C ALA A 115 5.33 -8.80 -5.20
N LEU A 116 5.65 -7.52 -5.00
CA LEU A 116 5.90 -6.57 -6.09
C LEU A 116 7.09 -6.98 -6.95
N THR A 117 8.14 -7.56 -6.36
CA THR A 117 9.41 -7.87 -7.06
C THR A 117 9.58 -9.35 -7.41
N ARG A 118 8.65 -10.21 -6.97
CA ARG A 118 8.75 -11.69 -7.03
C ARG A 118 10.06 -12.23 -6.42
N GLN A 119 10.63 -11.51 -5.47
CA GLN A 119 11.89 -11.85 -4.83
C GLN A 119 11.65 -12.08 -3.34
N TRP A 120 11.60 -13.35 -2.97
CA TRP A 120 11.39 -13.77 -1.59
C TRP A 120 12.71 -13.77 -0.82
N GLY A 121 12.68 -13.28 0.42
CA GLY A 121 13.84 -13.30 1.33
C GLY A 121 14.73 -12.05 1.28
N VAL A 122 14.57 -11.16 0.28
CA VAL A 122 15.33 -9.89 0.23
C VAL A 122 14.83 -8.91 1.28
N VAL A 123 13.51 -8.73 1.39
CA VAL A 123 12.92 -7.98 2.50
C VAL A 123 12.49 -8.95 3.59
N ARG A 124 13.04 -8.79 4.80
CA ARG A 124 12.68 -9.62 5.95
C ARG A 124 11.21 -9.41 6.31
N THR A 125 10.44 -10.49 6.29
CA THR A 125 9.07 -10.57 6.82
C THR A 125 9.15 -11.12 8.25
N SER A 126 8.69 -10.37 9.24
CA SER A 126 8.60 -10.82 10.63
C SER A 126 7.23 -10.43 11.18
N ASP A 127 6.57 -11.37 11.85
CA ASP A 127 5.30 -11.12 12.53
C ASP A 127 5.50 -10.38 13.87
N LYS A 128 6.74 -10.35 14.39
CA LYS A 128 7.08 -9.61 15.61
C LYS A 128 7.10 -8.10 15.33
N PRO A 129 6.21 -7.31 15.98
CA PRO A 129 6.26 -5.86 15.88
C PRO A 129 7.57 -5.31 16.46
N GLY A 130 8.22 -4.38 15.77
CA GLY A 130 9.30 -3.54 16.32
C GLY A 130 10.68 -3.86 15.77
N LEU A 131 10.78 -4.83 14.86
CA LEU A 131 12.07 -5.32 14.36
C LEU A 131 12.76 -4.32 13.43
N THR A 132 11.99 -3.61 12.61
CA THR A 132 12.52 -2.60 11.69
C THR A 132 12.45 -1.23 12.35
N GLN A 133 13.57 -0.78 12.90
CA GLN A 133 13.77 0.58 13.44
C GLN A 133 14.54 1.48 12.47
N THR A 134 14.87 0.95 11.28
CA THR A 134 15.63 1.61 10.24
C THR A 134 14.75 1.89 9.03
N ILE A 135 15.06 2.96 8.31
CA ILE A 135 14.63 3.11 6.92
C ILE A 135 15.56 2.25 6.06
N ASN A 136 15.02 1.25 5.37
CA ASN A 136 15.82 0.35 4.52
C ASN A 136 15.67 0.72 3.05
N PHE A 137 16.78 0.76 2.34
CA PHE A 137 16.85 1.15 0.93
C PHE A 137 17.23 -0.04 0.07
N PHE A 138 16.45 -0.25 -0.99
CA PHE A 138 16.62 -1.34 -1.95
C PHE A 138 16.72 -0.77 -3.36
N LYS A 139 17.80 -1.07 -4.08
CA LYS A 139 17.90 -0.78 -5.51
C LYS A 139 17.06 -1.80 -6.28
N LEU A 140 16.31 -1.34 -7.27
CA LEU A 140 15.57 -2.18 -8.19
C LEU A 140 16.12 -1.96 -9.60
N GLY A 141 17.20 -2.68 -9.90
CA GLY A 141 18.07 -2.39 -11.03
C GLY A 141 18.64 -0.97 -10.99
N THR A 142 18.65 -0.30 -12.14
CA THR A 142 19.20 1.06 -12.31
C THR A 142 18.14 2.15 -12.43
N LYS A 143 16.87 1.83 -12.17
CA LYS A 143 15.73 2.72 -12.48
C LYS A 143 14.97 3.24 -11.27
N LEU A 144 14.92 2.47 -10.18
CA LEU A 144 14.14 2.80 -8.99
C LEU A 144 14.88 2.41 -7.72
N CYS A 145 14.60 3.15 -6.65
CA CYS A 145 14.89 2.76 -5.29
C CYS A 145 13.56 2.52 -4.54
N LEU A 146 13.38 1.33 -3.97
CA LEU A 146 12.28 1.02 -3.07
C LEU A 146 12.76 1.28 -1.64
N VAL A 147 11.95 1.98 -0.85
CA VAL A 147 12.32 2.37 0.50
C VAL A 147 11.29 1.81 1.49
N ASP A 148 11.74 0.97 2.40
CA ASP A 148 10.90 0.39 3.45
C ASP A 148 10.98 1.28 4.69
N LEU A 149 9.93 2.04 4.97
CA LEU A 149 9.85 2.81 6.20
C LEU A 149 9.54 1.88 7.38
N PRO A 150 10.10 2.16 8.56
CA PRO A 150 9.76 1.41 9.74
C PRO A 150 8.25 1.52 10.02
N GLY A 151 7.62 0.45 10.51
CA GLY A 151 6.17 0.46 10.74
C GLY A 151 5.79 1.28 11.97
N TYR A 152 4.61 1.92 12.00
CA TYR A 152 4.12 2.65 13.18
C TYR A 152 2.99 1.95 13.93
N GLY A 153 2.64 2.49 15.09
CA GLY A 153 1.57 1.97 15.93
C GLY A 153 1.99 0.80 16.82
N PHE A 154 3.27 0.75 17.22
CA PHE A 154 3.73 -0.16 18.27
C PHE A 154 3.10 0.22 19.61
N ALA A 155 2.08 -0.53 20.03
CA ALA A 155 1.45 -0.34 21.33
C ALA A 155 2.43 -0.59 22.50
N TYR A 156 3.46 -1.41 22.29
CA TYR A 156 4.39 -1.86 23.33
C TYR A 156 5.81 -1.27 23.19
N ALA A 157 6.06 -0.38 22.23
CA ALA A 157 7.36 0.29 22.15
C ALA A 157 7.44 1.38 23.22
N LYS A 158 8.66 1.61 23.74
CA LYS A 158 8.94 2.75 24.63
C LYS A 158 8.71 4.06 23.89
N GLU A 159 8.40 5.12 24.63
CA GLU A 159 8.05 6.41 24.04
C GLU A 159 9.20 7.00 23.23
N GLU A 160 10.44 6.87 23.71
CA GLU A 160 11.63 7.39 23.02
C GLU A 160 11.83 6.74 21.64
N VAL A 161 11.45 5.46 21.50
CA VAL A 161 11.53 4.74 20.22
C VAL A 161 10.45 5.22 19.25
N LYS A 162 9.28 5.61 19.76
CA LYS A 162 8.21 6.17 18.93
C LYS A 162 8.60 7.57 18.45
N GLU A 163 9.11 8.42 19.34
CA GLU A 163 9.55 9.78 19.00
C GLU A 163 10.68 9.76 17.96
N ALA A 164 11.73 8.96 18.18
CA ALA A 164 12.83 8.83 17.23
C ALA A 164 12.35 8.32 15.85
N TRP A 165 11.37 7.41 15.84
CA TRP A 165 10.74 6.94 14.61
C TRP A 165 9.96 8.05 13.91
N GLU A 166 9.15 8.81 14.66
CA GLU A 166 8.34 9.90 14.14
C GLU A 166 9.22 10.98 13.54
N GLU A 167 10.32 11.36 14.21
CA GLU A 167 11.30 12.30 13.71
C GLU A 167 11.98 11.80 12.43
N LEU A 168 12.43 10.54 12.41
CA LEU A 168 13.12 9.96 11.25
C LEU A 168 12.20 9.93 10.01
N VAL A 169 10.95 9.48 10.18
CA VAL A 169 9.97 9.43 9.10
C VAL A 169 9.56 10.84 8.69
N LYS A 170 9.39 11.76 9.64
CA LYS A 170 9.07 13.15 9.37
C LYS A 170 10.13 13.82 8.52
N GLU A 171 11.39 13.67 8.88
CA GLU A 171 12.52 14.21 8.14
C GLU A 171 12.57 13.61 6.73
N TYR A 172 12.49 12.28 6.63
CA TYR A 172 12.53 11.59 5.33
C TYR A 172 11.39 12.02 4.39
N VAL A 173 10.16 12.07 4.89
CA VAL A 173 8.99 12.42 4.07
C VAL A 173 8.95 13.89 3.68
N SER A 174 9.56 14.77 4.49
CA SER A 174 9.53 16.22 4.28
C SER A 174 10.69 16.76 3.46
N THR A 175 11.90 16.21 3.59
CA THR A 175 13.12 16.79 2.98
C THR A 175 13.74 15.97 1.85
N ARG A 176 13.32 14.71 1.66
CA ARG A 176 13.96 13.80 0.69
C ARG A 176 13.66 14.17 -0.76
N ILE A 177 14.59 14.86 -1.43
CA ILE A 177 14.51 15.28 -2.84
C ILE A 177 14.25 14.12 -3.81
N GLY A 178 14.82 12.94 -3.53
CA GLY A 178 14.66 11.73 -4.34
C GLY A 178 13.27 11.08 -4.25
N LEU A 179 12.51 11.39 -3.20
CA LEU A 179 11.21 10.76 -2.92
C LEU A 179 10.15 11.24 -3.93
N LYS A 180 9.61 10.32 -4.72
CA LYS A 180 8.57 10.62 -5.72
C LYS A 180 7.18 10.16 -5.31
N ARG A 181 7.08 9.15 -4.45
CA ARG A 181 5.79 8.65 -3.96
C ARG A 181 5.95 7.89 -2.66
N VAL A 182 5.04 8.14 -1.72
CA VAL A 182 4.83 7.27 -0.55
C VAL A 182 3.62 6.36 -0.79
N CYS A 183 3.82 5.05 -0.83
CA CYS A 183 2.74 4.07 -0.77
C CYS A 183 2.34 3.90 0.70
N LEU A 184 1.21 4.47 1.11
CA LEU A 184 0.67 4.37 2.46
C LEU A 184 -0.24 3.14 2.55
N LEU A 185 0.23 2.10 3.22
CA LEU A 185 -0.46 0.83 3.35
C LEU A 185 -1.47 0.86 4.48
N ILE A 186 -2.70 0.47 4.15
CA ILE A 186 -3.82 0.38 5.09
C ILE A 186 -4.36 -1.06 5.06
N ASP A 187 -4.59 -1.65 6.23
CA ASP A 187 -5.19 -2.99 6.34
C ASP A 187 -6.69 -2.88 6.01
N THR A 188 -7.15 -3.63 5.00
CA THR A 188 -8.53 -3.52 4.50
C THR A 188 -9.58 -3.82 5.58
N LYS A 189 -9.27 -4.74 6.51
CA LYS A 189 -10.20 -5.10 7.60
C LYS A 189 -10.40 -3.96 8.58
N TRP A 190 -9.34 -3.19 8.88
CA TRP A 190 -9.35 -2.20 9.95
C TRP A 190 -9.54 -0.77 9.47
N GLY A 191 -9.16 -0.47 8.24
CA GLY A 191 -9.14 0.88 7.67
C GLY A 191 -8.12 1.81 8.33
N MET A 192 -8.27 3.11 8.03
CA MET A 192 -7.42 4.16 8.58
C MET A 192 -7.59 4.28 10.10
N LYS A 193 -6.50 4.61 10.77
CA LYS A 193 -6.36 4.88 12.20
C LYS A 193 -5.74 6.27 12.40
N PRO A 194 -5.79 6.84 13.61
CA PRO A 194 -5.28 8.19 13.88
C PRO A 194 -3.85 8.44 13.36
N ARG A 195 -2.93 7.50 13.57
CA ARG A 195 -1.55 7.61 13.06
C ARG A 195 -1.43 7.61 11.53
N ASP A 196 -2.37 6.97 10.83
CA ASP A 196 -2.42 7.06 9.36
C ASP A 196 -2.77 8.51 8.95
N HIS A 197 -3.72 9.14 9.65
CA HIS A 197 -4.11 10.54 9.41
C HIS A 197 -2.99 11.53 9.76
N GLU A 198 -2.26 11.32 10.86
CA GLU A 198 -1.10 12.14 11.23
C GLU A 198 -0.05 12.17 10.12
N LEU A 199 0.29 10.99 9.56
CA LEU A 199 1.23 10.89 8.45
C LEU A 199 0.68 11.51 7.17
N ILE A 200 -0.62 11.37 6.89
CA ILE A 200 -1.28 12.05 5.76
C ILE A 200 -1.19 13.57 5.91
N HIS A 201 -1.53 14.12 7.08
CA HIS A 201 -1.45 15.56 7.33
C HIS A 201 -0.02 16.09 7.18
N LEU A 202 0.98 15.31 7.61
CA LEU A 202 2.37 15.62 7.37
C LEU A 202 2.68 15.68 5.86
N MET A 203 2.35 14.62 5.11
CA MET A 203 2.60 14.57 3.67
C MET A 203 1.90 15.71 2.91
N GLU A 204 0.69 16.08 3.31
CA GLU A 204 -0.05 17.19 2.72
C GLU A 204 0.60 18.54 3.00
N ARG A 205 1.10 18.76 4.22
CA ARG A 205 1.83 19.98 4.59
C ARG A 205 3.08 20.17 3.73
N TYR A 206 3.81 19.10 3.45
CA TYR A 206 5.04 19.12 2.65
C TYR A 206 4.82 18.84 1.16
N GLN A 207 3.56 18.73 0.73
CA GLN A 207 3.16 18.41 -0.65
C GLN A 207 3.75 17.10 -1.19
N THR A 208 4.12 16.18 -0.28
CA THR A 208 4.68 14.88 -0.60
C THR A 208 3.59 14.00 -1.19
N LYS A 209 3.76 13.56 -2.43
CA LYS A 209 2.77 12.71 -3.10
C LYS A 209 2.69 11.34 -2.44
N TYR A 210 1.49 10.92 -2.08
CA TYR A 210 1.24 9.60 -1.52
C TYR A 210 0.10 8.89 -2.22
N GLN A 211 0.14 7.57 -2.23
CA GLN A 211 -0.91 6.72 -2.79
C GLN A 211 -1.33 5.72 -1.74
N ILE A 212 -2.63 5.65 -1.48
CA ILE A 212 -3.16 4.65 -0.56
C ILE A 212 -3.11 3.28 -1.21
N VAL A 213 -2.66 2.28 -0.44
CA VAL A 213 -2.66 0.87 -0.84
C VAL A 213 -3.42 0.06 0.21
N LEU A 214 -4.62 -0.38 -0.12
CA LEU A 214 -5.39 -1.34 0.67
C LEU A 214 -4.76 -2.73 0.53
N THR A 215 -4.32 -3.28 1.66
CA THR A 215 -3.62 -4.56 1.75
C THR A 215 -4.50 -5.64 2.37
N LYS A 216 -4.10 -6.90 2.20
CA LYS A 216 -4.79 -8.08 2.74
C LYS A 216 -6.26 -8.13 2.35
N THR A 217 -6.57 -7.77 1.10
CA THR A 217 -7.95 -7.78 0.61
C THR A 217 -8.58 -9.17 0.68
N ASP A 218 -7.77 -10.23 0.62
CA ASP A 218 -8.17 -11.63 0.81
C ASP A 218 -8.77 -11.96 2.18
N MET A 219 -8.63 -11.08 3.17
CA MET A 219 -9.14 -11.28 4.53
C MET A 219 -10.59 -10.84 4.73
N VAL A 220 -11.19 -10.14 3.76
CA VAL A 220 -12.57 -9.61 3.84
C VAL A 220 -13.36 -9.93 2.59
N PHE A 221 -14.69 -9.84 2.63
CA PHE A 221 -15.50 -10.08 1.44
C PHE A 221 -15.25 -9.02 0.36
N PRO A 222 -15.40 -9.37 -0.95
CA PRO A 222 -15.23 -8.42 -2.06
C PRO A 222 -15.99 -7.11 -1.87
N LEU A 223 -17.25 -7.19 -1.42
CA LEU A 223 -18.05 -6.00 -1.13
C LEU A 223 -17.45 -5.10 -0.05
N ASP A 224 -16.82 -5.68 0.98
CA ASP A 224 -16.18 -4.91 2.05
C ASP A 224 -14.86 -4.29 1.58
N VAL A 225 -14.15 -4.89 0.61
CA VAL A 225 -13.02 -4.25 -0.08
C VAL A 225 -13.50 -2.98 -0.78
N ALA A 226 -14.58 -3.09 -1.57
CA ALA A 226 -15.16 -1.97 -2.30
C ALA A 226 -15.66 -0.85 -1.36
N ARG A 227 -16.35 -1.22 -0.28
CA ARG A 227 -16.78 -0.26 0.77
C ARG A 227 -15.60 0.46 1.39
N ARG A 228 -14.52 -0.27 1.70
CA ARG A 228 -13.34 0.33 2.31
C ARG A 228 -12.64 1.30 1.36
N ALA A 229 -12.50 0.95 0.08
CA ALA A 229 -11.93 1.83 -0.92
C ALA A 229 -12.72 3.14 -1.01
N MET A 230 -14.05 3.06 -1.19
CA MET A 230 -14.91 4.23 -1.26
C MET A 230 -14.88 5.07 0.02
N GLN A 231 -14.88 4.43 1.20
CA GLN A 231 -14.78 5.12 2.48
C GLN A 231 -13.53 5.99 2.56
N ILE A 232 -12.38 5.45 2.15
CA ILE A 232 -11.10 6.16 2.21
C ILE A 232 -11.01 7.22 1.12
N GLU A 233 -11.47 6.92 -0.09
CA GLU A 233 -11.49 7.89 -1.19
C GLU A 233 -12.33 9.12 -0.84
N GLU A 234 -13.51 8.94 -0.25
CA GLU A 234 -14.34 10.07 0.18
C GLU A 234 -13.69 10.84 1.35
N ALA A 235 -13.10 10.14 2.32
CA ALA A 235 -12.40 10.78 3.44
C ALA A 235 -11.17 11.59 2.98
N LEU A 236 -10.58 11.25 1.83
CA LEU A 236 -9.40 11.90 1.29
C LEU A 236 -9.67 12.82 0.10
N LYS A 237 -10.94 13.11 -0.21
CA LYS A 237 -11.35 13.86 -1.40
C LYS A 237 -10.78 15.28 -1.47
N GLU A 238 -10.70 15.97 -0.32
CA GLU A 238 -10.19 17.34 -0.21
C GLU A 238 -8.65 17.42 -0.17
N HIS A 239 -7.97 16.28 -0.04
CA HIS A 239 -6.53 16.21 0.04
C HIS A 239 -5.91 16.32 -1.36
N ARG A 240 -4.83 17.11 -1.52
CA ARG A 240 -4.26 17.45 -2.84
C ARG A 240 -3.02 16.63 -3.19
N SER A 241 -2.40 16.02 -2.19
CA SER A 241 -1.17 15.23 -2.36
C SER A 241 -1.45 13.75 -2.54
N VAL A 242 -2.68 13.30 -2.24
CA VAL A 242 -3.16 11.96 -2.57
C VAL A 242 -3.14 11.73 -4.08
N VAL A 243 -2.64 10.57 -4.49
CA VAL A 243 -2.64 10.10 -5.87
C VAL A 243 -3.76 9.09 -6.03
N GLN A 244 -4.66 9.39 -6.96
CA GLN A 244 -5.75 8.52 -7.37
C GLN A 244 -5.37 7.66 -8.60
N PRO A 245 -6.00 6.49 -8.79
CA PRO A 245 -6.91 5.84 -7.85
C PRO A 245 -6.17 5.23 -6.65
N LEU A 246 -6.90 4.96 -5.57
CA LEU A 246 -6.44 4.07 -4.50
C LEU A 246 -6.17 2.67 -5.07
N MET A 247 -5.11 2.01 -4.59
CA MET A 247 -4.77 0.66 -5.02
C MET A 247 -5.26 -0.38 -4.02
N MET A 248 -5.73 -1.52 -4.51
CA MET A 248 -6.20 -2.65 -3.69
C MET A 248 -5.37 -3.88 -4.04
N VAL A 249 -4.76 -4.52 -3.05
CA VAL A 249 -3.83 -5.63 -3.25
C VAL A 249 -3.94 -6.72 -2.19
N SER A 250 -3.63 -7.95 -2.60
CA SER A 250 -3.26 -9.03 -1.69
C SER A 250 -1.89 -9.57 -2.06
N SER A 251 -0.94 -9.53 -1.12
CA SER A 251 0.36 -10.18 -1.32
C SER A 251 0.27 -11.71 -1.25
N LYS A 252 -0.80 -12.25 -0.65
CA LYS A 252 -1.04 -13.69 -0.52
C LYS A 252 -1.63 -14.25 -1.80
N SER A 253 -2.75 -13.67 -2.27
CA SER A 253 -3.37 -14.13 -3.51
C SER A 253 -2.70 -13.54 -4.74
N GLY A 254 -2.06 -12.37 -4.68
CA GLY A 254 -1.55 -11.67 -5.87
C GLY A 254 -2.53 -10.75 -6.55
N ALA A 255 -3.80 -10.77 -6.14
CA ALA A 255 -4.83 -9.88 -6.66
C ALA A 255 -4.35 -8.41 -6.58
N GLY A 256 -4.49 -7.67 -7.68
CA GLY A 256 -4.15 -6.26 -7.79
C GLY A 256 -2.65 -5.90 -7.88
N ILE A 257 -1.72 -6.86 -7.74
CA ILE A 257 -0.28 -6.59 -7.81
C ILE A 257 0.14 -6.05 -9.18
N ARG A 258 -0.40 -6.61 -10.27
CA ARG A 258 -0.23 -6.11 -11.65
C ARG A 258 -0.63 -4.64 -11.78
N SER A 259 -1.80 -4.28 -11.24
CA SER A 259 -2.34 -2.92 -11.28
C SER A 259 -1.45 -1.95 -10.52
N LEU A 260 -0.94 -2.36 -9.35
CA LEU A 260 0.00 -1.56 -8.57
C LEU A 260 1.35 -1.38 -9.30
N ARG A 261 1.93 -2.43 -9.88
CA ARG A 261 3.15 -2.29 -10.70
C ARG A 261 2.94 -1.30 -11.84
N THR A 262 1.80 -1.38 -12.53
CA THR A 262 1.46 -0.49 -13.65
C THR A 262 1.38 0.98 -13.20
N ALA A 263 0.80 1.24 -12.02
CA ALA A 263 0.76 2.58 -11.45
C ALA A 263 2.16 3.10 -11.09
N LEU A 264 3.01 2.25 -10.50
CA LEU A 264 4.33 2.65 -10.01
C LEU A 264 5.41 2.73 -11.10
N VAL A 265 5.32 1.95 -12.18
CA VAL A 265 6.28 2.00 -13.31
C VAL A 265 6.35 3.39 -13.93
N LYS A 266 5.26 4.17 -13.89
CA LYS A 266 5.24 5.55 -14.40
C LYS A 266 6.29 6.43 -13.71
N ILE A 267 6.64 6.15 -12.45
CA ILE A 267 7.66 6.89 -11.68
C ILE A 267 9.06 6.64 -12.23
N ALA A 268 9.34 5.42 -12.69
CA ALA A 268 10.64 5.05 -13.26
C ALA A 268 10.94 5.75 -14.59
N ARG A 269 9.90 6.16 -15.33
CA ARG A 269 10.03 6.77 -16.67
C ARG A 269 10.52 8.22 -16.64
N PHE A 270 10.52 8.88 -15.48
CA PHE A 270 10.98 10.26 -15.33
C PHE A 270 12.49 10.41 -15.12
N VAL A 271 13.24 9.30 -15.14
CA VAL A 271 14.71 9.33 -15.19
C VAL A 271 15.11 9.63 -16.63
N LYS A 272 15.35 10.91 -16.96
CA LYS A 272 16.11 11.24 -18.16
C LYS A 272 17.53 10.68 -18.00
N PRO A 273 18.10 10.03 -19.04
CA PRO A 273 19.49 9.60 -19.03
C PRO A 273 20.44 10.79 -18.85
#